data_AF-A0A2D0C7U9-F1
#
_entry.id   AF-A0A2D0C7U9-F1
#
_cell.length_a   1.000
_cell.length_b   1.000
_cell.length_c   1.000
_cell.angle_alpha   90.00
_cell.angle_beta   90.00
_cell.angle_gamma   90.00
#
_symmetry.space_group_name_H-M   'P 1'
#
loop_
_entity.id
_entity.type
_entity.pdbx_description
1 polymer ?
#
loop_
_entity_poly.entity_id
_entity_poly.type
_entity_poly.pdbx_seq_one_letter_code
_entity_poly.pdbx_strand_id
1 'polypeptide(L)'
;MNKQIEEPQKSVVPQSIAVLIEKYKEDDVQLTDILVCFKDWSESEEGDYRDEISWVVANPETFMRAWLIGYEVEKEPQYMVPLLTDKEGNKKILVERRESTTSFGIMRMRTTGMSC
;
A
#
# COMPACT_ATOMS: atom_id res chain seq x y z
N MET A 1 -0.74 8.07 43.25
CA MET A 1 -1.32 7.20 42.21
C MET A 1 -0.66 7.61 40.90
N ASN A 2 0.45 6.96 40.54
CA ASN A 2 1.22 7.33 39.36
C ASN A 2 0.53 6.68 38.17
N LYS A 3 -0.32 7.43 37.46
CA LYS A 3 -0.84 7.03 36.15
C LYS A 3 0.37 6.85 35.24
N GLN A 4 0.73 5.61 34.95
CA GLN A 4 1.53 5.30 33.76
C GLN A 4 0.69 5.79 32.58
N ILE A 5 1.12 6.88 31.94
CA ILE A 5 0.54 7.33 30.69
C ILE A 5 1.05 6.30 29.68
N GLU A 6 0.26 5.26 29.42
CA GLU A 6 0.54 4.34 28.32
C GLU A 6 0.66 5.20 27.07
N GLU A 7 1.82 5.15 26.40
CA GLU A 7 2.01 5.87 25.14
C GLU A 7 0.88 5.50 24.19
N PRO A 8 0.32 6.48 23.47
CA PRO A 8 -0.79 6.21 22.56
C PRO A 8 -0.37 5.14 21.55
N GLN A 9 -1.14 4.05 21.49
CA GLN A 9 -0.85 2.93 20.60
C GLN A 9 -0.82 3.43 19.15
N LYS A 10 0.29 3.16 18.46
CA LYS A 10 0.47 3.49 17.04
C LYS A 10 -0.50 2.64 16.21
N SER A 11 -1.15 3.26 15.22
CA SER A 11 -2.00 2.51 14.30
C SER A 11 -1.16 1.72 13.30
N VAL A 12 -1.64 0.54 12.93
CA VAL A 12 -1.06 -0.24 11.83
C VAL A 12 -1.71 0.22 10.53
N VAL A 13 -0.91 0.59 9.53
CA VAL A 13 -1.39 1.03 8.22
C VAL A 13 -0.75 0.24 7.09
N PRO A 14 -1.44 0.01 5.96
CA PRO A 14 -0.84 -0.62 4.79
C PRO A 14 0.36 0.15 4.23
N GLN A 15 1.26 -0.55 3.54
CA GLN A 15 2.45 0.06 2.93
C GLN A 15 2.11 1.16 1.92
N SER A 16 1.04 1.01 1.13
CA SER A 16 0.58 2.04 0.19
C SER A 16 0.16 3.33 0.90
N ILE A 17 -0.49 3.21 2.07
CA ILE A 17 -0.90 4.34 2.89
C ILE A 17 0.29 5.02 3.56
N ALA A 18 1.28 4.23 4.01
CA ALA A 18 2.53 4.78 4.53
C ALA A 18 3.23 5.68 3.50
N VAL A 19 3.36 5.18 2.26
CA VAL A 19 3.93 5.94 1.13
C VAL A 19 3.11 7.19 0.82
N LEU A 20 1.77 7.10 0.88
CA LEU A 20 0.90 8.26 0.69
C LEU A 20 1.16 9.34 1.76
N ILE A 21 1.25 8.94 3.04
CA ILE A 21 1.51 9.87 4.14
C ILE A 21 2.88 10.54 3.97
N GLU A 22 3.92 9.77 3.64
CA GLU A 22 5.26 10.31 3.39
C GLU A 22 5.24 11.32 2.24
N LYS A 23 4.62 10.96 1.11
CA LYS A 23 4.48 11.85 -0.04
C LYS A 23 3.76 13.15 0.31
N TYR A 24 2.64 13.07 1.01
CA TYR A 24 1.91 14.28 1.43
C TYR A 24 2.73 15.15 2.38
N LYS A 25 3.54 14.57 3.26
CA LYS A 25 4.47 15.34 4.09
C LYS A 25 5.60 15.98 3.28
N GLU A 26 6.12 15.29 2.26
CA GLU A 26 7.11 15.86 1.33
C GLU A 26 6.54 17.03 0.51
N ASP A 27 5.26 16.91 0.11
CA ASP A 27 4.52 17.92 -0.64
C ASP A 27 4.00 19.08 0.27
N ASP A 28 4.37 19.10 1.56
CA ASP A 28 3.92 20.07 2.58
C ASP A 28 2.38 20.16 2.77
N VAL A 29 1.69 19.08 2.43
CA VAL A 29 0.24 18.96 2.62
C VAL A 29 -0.07 18.79 4.11
N GLN A 30 -0.93 19.64 4.64
CA GLN A 30 -1.34 19.57 6.03
C GLN A 30 -2.52 18.60 6.21
N LEU A 31 -2.67 18.04 7.42
CA LEU A 31 -3.81 17.19 7.74
C LEU A 31 -5.15 17.90 7.48
N THR A 32 -5.20 19.21 7.72
CA THR A 32 -6.38 20.04 7.46
C THR A 32 -6.77 20.06 5.99
N ASP A 33 -5.79 20.08 5.08
CA ASP A 33 -6.05 20.10 3.64
C ASP A 33 -6.71 18.78 3.21
N ILE A 34 -6.22 17.66 3.76
CA ILE A 34 -6.77 16.32 3.53
C ILE A 34 -8.20 16.23 4.07
N LEU A 35 -8.46 16.78 5.27
CA LEU A 35 -9.79 16.75 5.87
C LEU A 35 -10.82 17.57 5.08
N VAL A 36 -10.41 18.67 4.44
CA VAL A 36 -11.28 19.44 3.54
C VAL A 36 -11.67 18.58 2.33
N CYS A 37 -10.72 17.85 1.74
CA CYS A 37 -10.97 16.97 0.61
C CYS A 37 -11.80 15.72 0.98
N PHE A 38 -11.83 15.34 2.26
CA PHE A 38 -12.48 14.11 2.72
C PHE A 38 -13.97 14.06 2.37
N LYS A 39 -14.66 15.21 2.46
CA LYS A 39 -16.07 15.30 2.09
C LYS A 39 -16.26 14.95 0.61
N ASP A 40 -15.47 15.56 -0.26
CA ASP A 40 -15.55 15.34 -1.70
C ASP A 40 -15.24 13.88 -2.07
N TRP A 41 -14.28 13.25 -1.39
CA TRP A 41 -13.95 11.83 -1.58
C TRP A 41 -15.00 10.85 -1.04
N SER A 42 -15.82 11.30 -0.08
CA SER A 42 -16.88 10.46 0.50
C SER A 42 -18.19 10.49 -0.28
N GLU A 43 -18.43 11.57 -1.03
CA GLU A 43 -19.67 11.79 -1.79
C GLU A 43 -19.56 11.33 -3.26
N SER A 44 -18.34 11.11 -3.72
CA SER A 44 -17.99 10.60 -5.04
C SER A 44 -18.21 9.09 -5.19
N GLU A 45 -18.51 8.64 -6.40
CA GLU A 45 -18.78 7.22 -6.68
C GLU A 45 -17.51 6.35 -6.49
N GLU A 46 -17.71 5.13 -5.95
CA GLU A 46 -16.65 4.12 -5.80
C GLU A 46 -16.05 3.78 -7.17
N GLY A 47 -14.87 4.31 -7.46
CA GLY A 47 -14.14 4.08 -8.72
C GLY A 47 -13.34 5.27 -9.23
N ASP A 48 -13.62 6.48 -8.75
CA ASP A 48 -12.93 7.70 -9.20
C ASP A 48 -11.57 7.93 -8.52
N TYR A 49 -11.24 7.17 -7.48
CA TYR A 49 -10.01 7.35 -6.71
C TYR A 49 -9.08 6.15 -6.76
N ARG A 50 -7.81 6.42 -6.50
CA ARG A 50 -6.82 5.36 -6.25
C ARG A 50 -7.17 4.60 -4.97
N ASP A 51 -6.76 3.33 -4.91
CA ASP A 51 -7.01 2.41 -3.80
C ASP A 51 -6.69 3.01 -2.42
N GLU A 52 -5.68 3.89 -2.34
CA GLU A 52 -5.28 4.54 -1.09
C GLU A 52 -6.32 5.51 -0.56
N ILE A 53 -6.97 6.29 -1.43
CA ILE A 53 -8.00 7.26 -1.02
C ILE A 53 -9.27 6.52 -0.57
N SER A 54 -9.65 5.46 -1.27
CA SER A 54 -10.75 4.59 -0.85
C SER A 54 -10.49 4.02 0.55
N TRP A 55 -9.26 3.58 0.82
CA TRP A 55 -8.87 3.12 2.15
C TRP A 55 -8.96 4.23 3.21
N VAL A 56 -8.52 5.45 2.88
CA VAL A 56 -8.60 6.61 3.80
C VAL A 56 -10.05 6.96 4.11
N VAL A 57 -10.94 6.95 3.12
CA VAL A 57 -12.38 7.18 3.30
C VAL A 57 -13.02 6.09 4.16
N ALA A 58 -12.60 4.84 3.99
CA ALA A 58 -13.08 3.71 4.80
C ALA A 58 -12.49 3.70 6.23
N ASN A 59 -11.29 4.27 6.44
CA ASN A 59 -10.56 4.23 7.72
C ASN A 59 -10.07 5.62 8.21
N PRO A 60 -10.96 6.62 8.31
CA PRO A 60 -10.56 8.00 8.62
C PRO A 60 -9.86 8.15 9.97
N GLU A 61 -10.37 7.49 11.01
CA GLU A 61 -9.81 7.60 12.36
C GLU A 61 -8.40 7.00 12.41
N THR A 62 -8.20 5.82 11.81
CA THR A 62 -6.90 5.14 11.75
C THR A 62 -5.88 5.98 11.00
N PHE A 63 -6.29 6.61 9.88
CA PHE A 63 -5.45 7.52 9.12
C PHE A 63 -5.07 8.77 9.93
N MET A 64 -6.03 9.44 10.57
CA MET A 64 -5.75 10.63 11.39
C MET A 64 -4.82 10.31 12.56
N ARG A 65 -5.00 9.16 13.22
CA ARG A 65 -4.09 8.69 14.27
C ARG A 65 -2.69 8.43 13.73
N ALA A 66 -2.58 7.77 12.58
CA ALA A 66 -1.31 7.52 11.90
C ALA A 66 -0.59 8.84 11.60
N TRP A 67 -1.32 9.85 11.13
CA TRP A 67 -0.77 11.16 10.81
C TRP A 67 -0.19 11.88 12.04
N LEU A 68 -0.94 11.91 13.14
CA LEU A 68 -0.61 12.70 14.34
C LEU A 68 0.36 12.02 15.30
N ILE A 69 0.18 10.71 15.52
CA ILE A 69 0.88 9.94 16.56
C ILE A 69 2.01 9.09 15.94
N GLY A 70 1.95 8.88 14.62
CA GLY A 70 2.79 7.93 13.91
C GLY A 70 2.10 6.57 13.75
N TYR A 71 2.69 5.72 12.93
CA TYR A 71 2.12 4.45 12.54
C TYR A 71 3.20 3.36 12.45
N GLU A 72 2.75 2.12 12.45
CA GLU A 72 3.54 0.96 12.06
C GLU A 72 3.05 0.48 10.70
N VAL A 73 3.98 0.11 9.82
CA VAL A 73 3.61 -0.38 8.50
C VAL A 73 3.26 -1.86 8.57
N GLU A 74 2.08 -2.21 8.07
CA GLU A 74 1.68 -3.60 7.90
C GLU A 74 2.69 -4.31 7.01
N LYS A 75 3.34 -5.33 7.57
CA LYS A 75 4.25 -6.17 6.80
C LYS A 75 3.40 -7.08 5.93
N GLU A 76 3.30 -6.78 4.63
CA GLU A 76 2.70 -7.71 3.70
C GLU A 76 3.40 -9.08 3.79
N PRO A 77 2.65 -10.19 3.72
CA PRO A 77 3.25 -11.51 3.64
C PRO A 77 4.12 -11.59 2.37
N GLN A 78 5.44 -11.71 2.54
CA GLN A 78 6.35 -11.96 1.44
C GLN A 78 6.05 -13.34 0.84
N TYR A 79 5.37 -13.37 -0.30
CA TYR A 79 5.14 -14.61 -1.02
C TYR A 79 6.41 -14.99 -1.78
N MET A 80 7.01 -16.12 -1.39
CA MET A 80 8.10 -16.74 -2.15
C MET A 80 7.50 -17.41 -3.38
N VAL A 81 7.68 -16.78 -4.55
CA VAL A 81 7.20 -17.36 -5.81
C VAL A 81 8.30 -18.26 -6.40
N PRO A 82 8.05 -19.57 -6.60
CA PRO A 82 9.06 -20.45 -7.17
C PRO A 82 9.32 -20.08 -8.64
N LEU A 83 10.59 -19.82 -8.94
CA LEU A 83 11.08 -19.68 -10.30
C LEU A 83 11.31 -21.07 -10.89
N LEU A 84 10.48 -21.44 -11.86
CA LEU A 84 10.58 -22.72 -12.56
C LEU A 84 11.33 -22.51 -13.87
N THR A 85 12.14 -23.47 -14.26
CA THR A 85 12.79 -23.51 -15.58
C THR A 85 12.17 -24.63 -16.38
N ASP A 86 11.73 -24.36 -17.62
CA ASP A 86 11.24 -25.43 -18.50
C ASP A 86 12.38 -26.16 -19.22
N LYS A 87 12.03 -27.24 -19.93
CA LYS A 87 12.99 -28.07 -20.67
C LYS A 87 13.73 -27.33 -21.78
N GLU A 88 13.24 -26.15 -22.16
CA GLU A 88 13.80 -25.29 -23.21
C GLU A 88 14.65 -24.14 -22.62
N GLY A 89 14.79 -24.08 -21.29
CA GLY A 89 15.58 -23.07 -20.59
C GLY A 89 14.82 -21.76 -20.30
N ASN A 90 13.51 -21.71 -20.52
CA ASN A 90 12.71 -20.52 -20.23
C ASN A 90 12.32 -20.48 -18.75
N LYS A 91 12.43 -19.29 -18.15
CA LYS A 91 12.02 -19.02 -16.77
C LYS A 91 10.50 -18.77 -16.70
N LYS A 92 9.82 -19.45 -15.78
CA LYS A 92 8.38 -19.36 -15.50
C LYS A 92 8.16 -19.02 -14.04
N ILE A 93 7.16 -18.19 -13.75
CA ILE A 93 6.76 -17.79 -12.40
C ILE A 93 5.43 -18.48 -12.13
N LEU A 94 5.35 -19.30 -11.07
CA LEU A 94 4.11 -19.97 -10.69
C LEU A 94 3.37 -19.13 -9.63
N VAL A 95 2.38 -18.35 -10.05
CA VAL A 95 1.51 -17.61 -9.13
C VAL A 95 0.27 -18.45 -8.86
N GLU A 96 0.08 -18.89 -7.61
CA GLU A 96 -1.14 -19.58 -7.20
C GLU A 96 -2.25 -18.54 -7.01
N ARG A 97 -3.37 -18.72 -7.71
CA ARG A 97 -4.48 -17.76 -7.73
C ARG A 97 -5.48 -18.16 -6.64
N ARG A 98 -5.58 -17.38 -5.55
CA ARG A 98 -6.85 -17.26 -4.83
C ARG A 98 -7.66 -16.21 -5.58
N GLU A 99 -8.85 -16.59 -6.07
CA GLU A 99 -9.80 -15.68 -6.72
C GLU A 99 -9.96 -14.44 -5.83
N SER A 100 -9.69 -13.20 -6.25
CA SER A 100 -10.24 -12.51 -7.40
C SER A 100 -9.30 -11.39 -7.87
N THR A 101 -9.24 -11.23 -9.20
CA THR A 101 -8.81 -10.03 -9.94
C THR A 101 -7.40 -9.48 -9.69
N THR A 102 -6.42 -9.89 -10.52
CA THR A 102 -5.54 -8.96 -11.26
C THR A 102 -4.93 -9.72 -12.44
N SER A 103 -5.09 -9.17 -13.62
CA SER A 103 -4.52 -9.64 -14.89
C SER A 103 -3.02 -9.36 -14.95
N PHE A 104 -2.21 -10.36 -15.33
CA PHE A 104 -0.81 -10.15 -15.69
C PHE A 104 -0.48 -10.85 -17.01
N GLY A 105 -0.06 -10.05 -17.99
CA GLY A 105 0.42 -10.50 -19.28
C GLY A 105 1.75 -11.24 -19.17
N ILE A 106 2.06 -12.03 -20.20
CA ILE A 106 3.35 -12.71 -20.35
C ILE A 106 4.43 -11.65 -20.55
N MET A 107 5.08 -11.20 -19.47
CA MET A 107 6.26 -10.36 -19.59
C MET A 107 7.47 -11.23 -19.96
N ARG A 108 7.77 -11.30 -21.26
CA ARG A 108 9.04 -11.85 -21.76
C ARG A 108 10.18 -10.91 -21.33
N MET A 109 10.87 -11.24 -20.23
CA MET A 109 12.13 -10.59 -19.92
C MET A 109 13.19 -11.01 -20.94
N ARG A 110 13.62 -10.09 -21.81
CA ARG A 110 14.85 -10.27 -22.60
C ARG A 110 16.02 -9.98 -21.67
N THR A 111 16.75 -11.02 -21.26
CA THR A 111 18.07 -10.82 -20.70
C THR A 111 19.01 -10.46 -21.84
N THR A 112 19.27 -9.17 -22.05
CA THR A 112 20.42 -8.76 -22.86
C THR A 112 21.65 -9.16 -22.07
N GLY A 113 22.28 -10.28 -22.46
CA GLY A 113 23.61 -10.61 -21.98
C GLY A 113 24.56 -9.51 -22.43
N MET A 114 25.03 -8.68 -21.50
CA MET A 114 26.29 -7.98 -21.66
C MET A 114 27.38 -9.06 -21.59
N SER A 115 27.82 -9.55 -22.75
CA SER A 115 29.16 -10.16 -22.81
C SER A 115 30.17 -9.03 -22.67
N CYS A 116 31.19 -9.26 -21.85
CA CYS A 116 32.35 -8.39 -21.69
C CYS A 116 33.08 -8.17 -23.02
#